data_AF-A0A941GKU1-F1
#
_entry.id   AF-A0A941GKU1-F1
#
_cell.length_a   1.000
_cell.length_b   1.000
_cell.length_c   1.000
_cell.angle_alpha   90.00
_cell.angle_beta   90.00
_cell.angle_gamma   90.00
#
_symmetry.space_group_name_H-M   'P 1'
#
loop_
_entity.id
_entity.type
_entity.pdbx_description
1 polymer ?
#
loop_
_entity_poly.entity_id
_entity_poly.type
_entity_poly.pdbx_seq_one_letter_code
_entity_poly.pdbx_strand_id
1 'polypeptide(L)' 'MFLRYPGKRVLIVSHGAFIGLTLKQILSTVFPDTYIDNTSLTILNHFDGNGECTLYNCTKHII' A
#
# COMPACT_ATOMS: atom_id res chain seq x y z
N MET A 1 17.06 13.57 7.04
CA MET A 1 16.68 12.20 6.61
C MET A 1 16.30 12.28 5.14
N PHE A 2 17.17 11.83 4.23
CA PHE A 2 16.91 11.94 2.79
C PHE A 2 15.91 10.86 2.34
N LEU A 3 14.96 11.24 1.50
CA LEU A 3 14.10 10.28 0.79
C LEU A 3 14.99 9.45 -0.14
N ARG A 4 15.02 8.13 0.04
CA ARG A 4 15.90 7.22 -0.72
C ARG A 4 15.43 7.00 -2.17
N TYR A 5 14.16 7.27 -2.46
CA TYR A 5 13.52 7.04 -3.77
C TYR A 5 12.58 8.18 -4.20
N PRO A 6 13.04 9.44 -4.28
CA PRO A 6 12.18 10.56 -4.63
C PRO A 6 11.71 10.44 -6.09
N GLY A 7 10.39 10.59 -6.31
CA GLY A 7 9.77 10.56 -7.64
C GLY A 7 9.87 9.23 -8.38
N LYS A 8 10.25 8.13 -7.70
CA LYS A 8 10.32 6.79 -8.31
C LYS A 8 9.05 6.00 -7.99
N ARG A 9 8.68 5.10 -8.91
CA ARG A 9 7.69 4.05 -8.65
C ARG A 9 8.41 2.85 -8.03
N VAL A 10 7.99 2.46 -6.83
CA VAL A 10 8.58 1.33 -6.08
C VAL A 10 7.54 0.20 -6.03
N LEU A 11 7.92 -0.98 -6.51
CA LEU A 11 7.11 -2.19 -6.37
C LEU A 11 7.58 -2.96 -5.13
N ILE A 12 6.65 -3.24 -4.21
CA ILE A 12 6.89 -4.04 -3.01
C ILE A 12 6.06 -5.32 -3.15
N VAL A 13 6.73 -6.47 -3.10
CA VAL A 13 6.07 -7.80 -3.07
C VAL A 13 6.31 -8.41 -1.70
N SER A 14 5.24 -8.80 -1.02
CA SER A 14 5.29 -9.34 0.34
C SER A 14 4.03 -10.19 0.61
N HIS A 15 3.82 -10.56 1.88
CA HIS A 15 2.68 -11.33 2.34
C HIS A 15 1.56 -10.43 2.89
N GLY A 16 0.32 -10.89 2.81
CA GLY A 16 -0.86 -10.13 3.21
C GLY A 16 -0.80 -9.60 4.65
N ALA A 17 -0.32 -10.40 5.60
CA ALA A 17 -0.18 -9.97 7.00
C ALA A 17 0.81 -8.80 7.16
N PHE A 18 1.96 -8.86 6.48
CA PHE A 18 2.96 -7.80 6.54
C PHE A 18 2.43 -6.51 5.91
N ILE A 19 1.79 -6.63 4.74
CA ILE A 19 1.20 -5.49 4.04
C ILE A 19 0.07 -4.87 4.86
N GLY A 20 -0.87 -5.67 5.35
CA GLY A 20 -2.01 -5.21 6.14
C GLY A 20 -1.60 -4.49 7.42
N LEU A 21 -0.65 -5.04 8.19
CA LEU A 21 -0.13 -4.38 9.39
C LEU A 21 0.62 -3.08 9.06
N THR A 22 1.39 -3.06 7.98
CA THR A 22 2.10 -1.86 7.51
C THR A 22 1.11 -0.75 7.15
N LEU A 23 0.07 -1.05 6.37
CA LEU A 23 -0.97 -0.09 6.00
C LEU A 23 -1.72 0.44 7.21
N LYS A 24 -2.05 -0.43 8.17
CA LYS A 24 -2.70 -0.02 9.43
C LYS A 24 -1.84 0.93 10.25
N GLN A 25 -0.51 0.77 10.24
CA GLN A 25 0.40 1.68 10.96
C GLN A 25 0.58 3.02 10.26
N ILE A 26 0.69 3.02 8.92
CA ILE A 26 1.00 4.23 8.15
C ILE A 26 -0.27 5.05 7.83
N LEU A 27 -1.43 4.39 7.71
CA LEU A 27 -2.71 4.96 7.28
C LEU A 27 -3.85 4.46 8.18
N SER A 28 -3.66 4.60 9.50
CA SER A 28 -4.55 4.07 10.54
C SER A 28 -6.00 4.56 10.47
N THR A 29 -6.23 5.75 9.91
CA THR A 29 -7.57 6.32 9.72
C THR A 29 -8.29 5.77 8.49
N VAL A 30 -7.57 5.14 7.55
CA VAL A 30 -8.11 4.66 6.27
C VAL A 30 -8.31 3.14 6.29
N PHE A 31 -7.49 2.39 7.03
CA PHE A 31 -7.51 0.91 7.03
C PHE A 31 -7.74 0.32 8.43
N PRO A 32 -9.00 -0.05 8.78
CA PRO A 32 -9.28 -0.71 10.05
C PRO A 32 -8.88 -2.20 10.06
N ASP A 33 -9.02 -2.86 8.89
CA ASP A 33 -8.75 -4.27 8.68
C ASP A 33 -7.41 -4.54 7.97
N THR A 34 -6.87 -5.74 8.21
CA THR A 34 -5.54 -6.16 7.71
C THR A 34 -5.62 -7.26 6.66
N TYR A 35 -6.81 -7.57 6.15
CA TYR A 35 -6.99 -8.63 5.16
C TYR A 35 -6.55 -8.16 3.77
N ILE A 36 -5.83 -9.02 3.04
CA ILE A 36 -5.30 -8.77 1.68
C ILE A 36 -5.42 -10.08 0.89
N ASP A 37 -6.05 -10.02 -0.28
CA ASP A 37 -6.18 -11.13 -1.21
C ASP A 37 -4.85 -11.45 -1.89
N ASN A 38 -4.67 -12.72 -2.28
CA ASN A 38 -3.49 -13.15 -3.02
C ASN A 38 -3.43 -12.47 -4.40
N THR A 39 -2.21 -12.10 -4.81
CA THR A 39 -1.95 -11.46 -6.10
C THR A 39 -2.70 -10.13 -6.27
N SER A 40 -3.24 -9.56 -5.19
CA SER A 40 -3.88 -8.25 -5.23
C SER A 40 -2.86 -7.13 -5.39
N LEU A 41 -3.27 -6.05 -6.05
CA LEU A 41 -2.46 -4.83 -6.21
C LEU A 41 -3.00 -3.72 -5.32
N THR A 42 -2.09 -3.06 -4.58
CA THR A 42 -2.35 -1.85 -3.81
C THR A 42 -1.42 -0.73 -4.28
N ILE A 43 -1.96 0.47 -4.52
CA ILE A 43 -1.22 1.65 -4.99
C ILE A 43 -1.32 2.75 -3.93
N LEU A 44 -0.17 3.08 -3.35
CA LEU A 44 0.00 4.22 -2.45
C LEU A 44 0.74 5.34 -3.17
N ASN A 45 0.18 6.54 -3.12
CA ASN A 45 0.83 7.75 -3.54
C ASN A 45 1.34 8.51 -2.32
N HIS A 46 2.62 8.83 -2.31
CA HIS A 46 3.22 9.66 -1.28
C HIS A 46 3.29 11.10 -1.79
N PHE A 47 2.30 11.92 -1.44
CA PHE A 47 2.30 13.36 -1.71
C PHE A 47 2.40 14.10 -0.37
N ASP A 48 3.42 14.97 -0.24
CA ASP A 48 3.65 15.97 0.81
C ASP A 48 2.80 15.82 2.09
N GLY A 49 3.13 14.82 2.89
CA GLY A 49 2.62 14.65 4.25
C GLY A 49 1.36 13.79 4.40
N ASN A 50 0.59 13.55 3.33
CA ASN A 50 -0.61 12.70 3.38
C ASN A 50 -0.50 11.58 2.34
N GLY A 51 -0.22 10.36 2.81
CA GLY A 51 -0.25 9.19 1.95
C GLY A 51 -1.68 8.94 1.46
N GLU A 52 -1.88 8.93 0.15
CA GLU A 52 -3.16 8.62 -0.47
C GLU A 52 -3.12 7.17 -0.98
N CYS A 53 -4.13 6.37 -0.66
CA CYS A 53 -4.31 5.06 -1.29
C CYS A 53 -5.32 5.19 -2.44
N THR A 54 -4.86 5.00 -3.67
CA THR A 54 -5.70 5.14 -4.87
C THR A 54 -6.26 3.82 -5.37
N LEU A 55 -5.66 2.70 -4.96
CA LEU A 55 -6.13 1.36 -5.26
C LEU A 55 -5.80 0.46 -4.09
N TYR A 56 -6.77 -0.28 -3.58
CA TYR A 56 -6.58 -1.19 -2.46
C TYR A 56 -7.07 -2.59 -2.83
N ASN A 57 -6.24 -3.59 -2.53
CA ASN A 57 -6.60 -5.00 -2.62
C ASN A 57 -7.25 -5.41 -3.97
N CYS A 58 -6.77 -4.87 -5.09
CA CYS A 58 -7.40 -5.05 -6.39
C CYS A 58 -6.93 -6.34 -7.08
N THR A 59 -7.87 -7.22 -7.38
CA THR A 59 -7.65 -8.50 -8.08
C THR A 59 -8.22 -8.50 -9.51
N LYS A 60 -8.73 -7.36 -10.00
CA LYS A 60 -9.40 -7.26 -11.31
C LYS A 60 -8.53 -7.68 -12.50
N HIS A 61 -7.21 -7.62 -12.36
CA HIS A 61 -6.26 -7.96 -13.42
C HIS A 61 -5.97 -9.47 -13.53
N ILE A 62 -6.49 -10.30 -12.64
CA ILE A 62 -6.22 -11.75 -12.57
C ILE A 62 -7.12 -12.55 -13.54
N ILE A 63 -8.06 -11.90 -14.23
CA ILE A 63 -9.00 -12.54 -15.18
C ILE A 63 -8.26 -13.26 -16.32
#